data_AF-F7VI03-F1
#
_entry.id   AF-F7VI03-F1
#
_cell.length_a   1.000
_cell.length_b   1.000
_cell.length_c   1.000
_cell.angle_alpha   90.00
_cell.angle_beta   90.00
_cell.angle_gamma   90.00
#
_symmetry.space_group_name_H-M   'P 1'
#
loop_
_entity.id
_entity.type
_entity.pdbx_description
1 polymer ?
#
loop_
_entity_poly.entity_id
_entity_poly.type
_entity_poly.pdbx_seq_one_letter_code
_entity_poly.pdbx_strand_id
1 'polypeptide(L)'
;MTEQIVLRFRRGTRLQYDRVREQWFIQAPERAFFADPIAAEILQLVNGKRTVGAIINQLCQKFAAPRETIAQDVLRMVQELADKQVLQTA
;
A
#
# COMPACT_ATOMS: atom_id res chain seq x y z
N MET A 1 4.32 11.43 5.64
CA MET A 1 4.97 10.10 5.62
C MET A 1 6.45 10.23 5.24
N THR A 2 7.38 9.47 5.83
CA THR A 2 8.80 9.40 5.39
C THR A 2 9.17 8.00 4.91
N GLU A 3 10.23 7.89 4.10
CA GLU A 3 10.64 6.61 3.50
C GLU A 3 11.21 5.59 4.49
N GLN A 4 11.64 6.03 5.69
CA GLN A 4 12.19 5.12 6.70
C GLN A 4 11.12 4.43 7.56
N ILE A 5 9.86 4.82 7.41
CA ILE A 5 8.77 4.25 8.20
C ILE A 5 8.45 2.84 7.70
N VAL A 6 8.18 1.95 8.64
CA VAL A 6 7.61 0.64 8.38
C VAL A 6 6.10 0.72 8.59
N LEU A 7 5.33 0.25 7.60
CA LEU A 7 3.87 0.29 7.64
C LEU A 7 3.28 -1.11 7.82
N ARG A 8 2.12 -1.16 8.47
CA ARG A 8 1.25 -2.34 8.56
C ARG A 8 -0.21 -1.95 8.44
N PHE A 9 -1.04 -2.93 8.08
CA PHE A 9 -2.48 -2.77 8.18
C PHE A 9 -2.92 -2.61 9.64
N ARG A 10 -3.91 -1.74 9.85
CA ARG A 10 -4.58 -1.63 11.14
C ARG A 10 -5.32 -2.92 11.50
N ARG A 11 -5.62 -3.10 12.78
CA ARG A 11 -6.40 -4.26 13.26
C ARG A 11 -7.76 -4.28 12.59
N GLY A 12 -8.16 -5.47 12.11
CA GLY A 12 -9.41 -5.64 11.37
C GLY A 12 -9.36 -5.18 9.91
N THR A 13 -8.22 -4.65 9.45
CA THR A 13 -8.00 -4.25 8.08
C THR A 13 -7.11 -5.24 7.34
N ARG A 14 -7.47 -5.61 6.12
CA ARG A 14 -6.65 -6.49 5.27
C ARG A 14 -6.87 -6.22 3.78
N LEU A 15 -5.84 -6.48 2.98
CA LEU A 15 -5.96 -6.56 1.53
C LEU A 15 -6.49 -7.95 1.14
N GLN A 16 -7.46 -7.99 0.23
CA GLN A 16 -8.07 -9.24 -0.23
C GLN A 16 -8.31 -9.16 -1.75
N TYR A 17 -8.11 -10.29 -2.43
CA TYR A 17 -8.43 -10.44 -3.84
C TYR A 17 -9.78 -11.13 -4.00
N ASP A 18 -10.70 -10.49 -4.71
CA ASP A 18 -11.98 -11.06 -5.15
C ASP A 18 -11.74 -11.83 -6.45
N ARG A 19 -11.88 -13.16 -6.41
CA ARG A 19 -11.70 -14.02 -7.59
C ARG A 19 -12.86 -13.94 -8.58
N VAL A 20 -14.05 -13.55 -8.14
CA VAL A 20 -15.23 -13.46 -9.01
C VAL A 20 -15.17 -12.18 -9.82
N ARG A 21 -14.72 -11.09 -9.18
CA ARG A 21 -14.57 -9.77 -9.82
C ARG A 21 -13.17 -9.53 -10.39
N GLU A 22 -12.24 -10.44 -10.13
CA GLU A 22 -10.82 -10.35 -10.49
C GLU A 22 -10.16 -9.04 -10.02
N GLN A 23 -10.53 -8.58 -8.83
CA GLN A 23 -10.20 -7.25 -8.32
C GLN A 23 -9.64 -7.30 -6.89
N TRP A 24 -8.80 -6.34 -6.57
CA TRP A 24 -8.30 -6.15 -5.22
C TRP A 24 -9.18 -5.17 -4.44
N PHE A 25 -9.38 -5.47 -3.16
CA PHE A 25 -10.06 -4.57 -2.24
C PHE A 25 -9.40 -4.60 -0.86
N ILE A 26 -9.46 -3.46 -0.19
CA ILE A 26 -9.09 -3.32 1.21
C ILE A 26 -10.37 -3.49 2.01
N GLN A 27 -10.45 -4.54 2.83
CA GLN A 27 -11.51 -4.71 3.79
C GLN A 27 -11.09 -4.07 5.11
N ALA A 28 -11.81 -3.05 5.56
CA ALA A 28 -11.69 -2.45 6.89
C ALA A 28 -12.98 -2.73 7.70
N PRO A 29 -12.99 -2.56 9.03
CA PRO A 29 -14.14 -2.92 9.87
C PRO A 29 -15.47 -2.29 9.45
N GLU A 30 -15.44 -1.02 9.03
CA GLU A 30 -16.65 -0.26 8.69
C GLU A 30 -16.80 0.00 7.18
N ARG A 31 -15.77 -0.28 6.37
CA ARG A 31 -15.68 0.15 4.97
C ARG A 31 -14.90 -0.84 4.12
N ALA A 32 -15.24 -0.92 2.84
CA ALA A 32 -14.41 -1.58 1.83
C ALA A 32 -14.00 -0.56 0.77
N PHE A 33 -12.76 -0.64 0.32
CA PHE A 33 -12.20 0.23 -0.72
C PHE A 33 -11.68 -0.63 -1.86
N PHE A 34 -11.98 -0.24 -3.10
CA PHE A 34 -11.28 -0.83 -4.24
C PHE A 34 -9.82 -0.41 -4.20
N ALA A 35 -8.92 -1.37 -4.40
CA ALA A 35 -7.52 -1.11 -4.66
C ALA A 35 -7.31 -1.33 -6.16
N ASP A 36 -6.90 -0.28 -6.87
CA ASP A 36 -6.44 -0.45 -8.24
C ASP A 36 -5.19 -1.36 -8.27
N PRO A 37 -4.81 -1.89 -9.44
CA PRO A 37 -3.68 -2.80 -9.54
C PRO A 37 -2.37 -2.25 -8.97
N ILE A 38 -2.07 -0.96 -9.16
CA ILE A 38 -0.84 -0.35 -8.62
C ILE A 38 -0.93 -0.25 -7.10
N ALA A 39 -2.06 0.21 -6.56
CA ALA A 39 -2.26 0.22 -5.12
C ALA A 39 -2.15 -1.18 -4.51
N ALA A 40 -2.73 -2.20 -5.15
CA ALA A 40 -2.64 -3.58 -4.71
C ALA A 40 -1.19 -4.09 -4.71
N GLU A 41 -0.40 -3.77 -5.72
CA GLU A 41 1.03 -4.12 -5.78
C GLU A 41 1.82 -3.51 -4.63
N ILE A 42 1.58 -2.24 -4.31
CA ILE A 42 2.22 -1.57 -3.17
C ILE A 42 1.76 -2.23 -1.86
N LEU A 43 0.47 -2.45 -1.69
CA LEU A 43 -0.15 -2.95 -0.47
C LEU A 43 0.20 -4.42 -0.15
N GLN A 44 0.45 -5.24 -1.18
CA GLN A 44 0.97 -6.60 -0.99
C GLN A 44 2.38 -6.62 -0.37
N LEU A 45 3.15 -5.53 -0.52
CA LEU A 45 4.49 -5.41 0.06
C LEU A 45 4.48 -4.87 1.50
N VAL A 46 3.35 -4.32 1.95
CA VAL A 46 3.15 -3.78 3.31
C VAL A 46 2.91 -4.94 4.28
N ASN A 47 3.96 -5.31 5.02
CA ASN A 47 3.97 -6.47 5.91
C ASN A 47 4.42 -6.18 7.34
N GLY A 48 4.58 -4.91 7.72
CA GLY A 48 5.08 -4.53 9.05
C GLY A 48 6.58 -4.78 9.27
N LYS A 49 7.34 -5.10 8.23
CA LYS A 49 8.80 -5.33 8.31
C LYS A 49 9.62 -4.48 7.36
N ARG A 50 9.07 -4.13 6.20
CA ARG A 50 9.75 -3.34 5.16
C ARG A 50 9.46 -1.85 5.33
N THR A 51 10.49 -1.03 5.11
CA THR A 51 10.32 0.42 5.04
C THR A 51 9.64 0.83 3.73
N VAL A 52 8.99 1.99 3.73
CA VAL A 52 8.39 2.58 2.52
C VAL A 52 9.45 2.75 1.41
N GLY A 53 10.67 3.16 1.75
CA GLY A 53 11.76 3.31 0.79
C GLY A 53 12.19 1.99 0.14
N ALA A 54 12.15 0.87 0.88
CA ALA A 54 12.40 -0.45 0.32
C ALA A 54 11.30 -0.88 -0.66
N ILE A 55 10.04 -0.57 -0.33
CA ILE A 55 8.89 -0.80 -1.23
C ILE A 55 9.07 0.02 -2.52
N ILE A 56 9.39 1.31 -2.42
CA ILE A 56 9.64 2.19 -3.57
C ILE A 56 10.74 1.60 -4.45
N ASN A 57 11.89 1.20 -3.89
CA ASN A 57 12.98 0.60 -4.66
C ASN A 57 12.54 -0.65 -5.44
N GLN A 58 11.78 -1.53 -4.80
CA GLN A 58 11.29 -2.74 -5.45
C GLN A 58 10.33 -2.42 -6.61
N LEU A 59 9.46 -1.41 -6.45
CA LEU A 59 8.54 -0.97 -7.49
C LEU A 59 9.27 -0.29 -8.66
N CYS A 60 10.32 0.49 -8.38
CA CYS A 60 11.17 1.08 -9.43
C CYS A 60 11.79 0.00 -10.31
N GLN A 61 12.29 -1.08 -9.70
CA GLN A 61 12.85 -2.21 -10.43
C GLN A 61 11.77 -2.96 -11.23
N LYS A 62 10.59 -3.17 -10.63
CA LYS A 62 9.49 -3.91 -11.26
C LYS A 62 8.89 -3.18 -12.46
N PHE A 63 8.70 -1.86 -12.35
CA PHE A 63 8.04 -1.05 -13.37
C PHE A 63 9.01 -0.29 -14.28
N ALA A 64 10.32 -0.42 -14.07
CA ALA A 64 11.36 0.31 -14.81
C ALA A 64 11.07 1.83 -14.90
N ALA A 65 10.55 2.41 -13.81
CA ALA A 65 10.08 3.79 -13.74
C ALA A 65 11.00 4.67 -12.89
N PRO A 66 11.01 6.01 -13.10
CA PRO A 66 11.80 6.93 -12.29
C PRO A 66 11.44 6.85 -10.81
N ARG A 67 12.48 6.78 -9.96
CA ARG A 67 12.30 6.66 -8.51
C ARG A 67 11.49 7.79 -7.90
N GLU A 68 11.67 9.01 -8.38
CA GLU A 68 10.94 10.17 -7.88
C GLU A 68 9.43 10.05 -8.13
N THR A 69 9.03 9.60 -9.32
CA THR A 69 7.62 9.37 -9.68
C THR A 69 7.00 8.29 -8.80
N ILE A 70 7.67 7.14 -8.65
CA ILE A 70 7.18 6.05 -7.80
C ILE A 70 7.12 6.49 -6.34
N ALA A 71 8.14 7.21 -5.85
CA ALA A 71 8.17 7.68 -4.47
C ALA A 71 7.01 8.63 -4.17
N GLN A 72 6.74 9.60 -5.05
CA GLN A 72 5.63 10.54 -4.87
C GLN A 72 4.29 9.81 -4.84
N ASP A 73 4.06 8.86 -5.75
CA ASP A 73 2.82 8.11 -5.83
C ASP A 73 2.61 7.21 -4.60
N VAL A 74 3.63 6.43 -4.23
CA VAL A 74 3.60 5.58 -3.05
C VAL A 74 3.36 6.40 -1.79
N LEU A 75 4.10 7.49 -1.59
CA LEU A 75 4.00 8.34 -0.40
C LEU A 75 2.61 8.99 -0.28
N ARG A 76 2.04 9.45 -1.40
CA ARG A 76 0.67 9.98 -1.44
C ARG A 76 -0.34 8.91 -1.03
N MET A 77 -0.29 7.74 -1.68
CA MET A 77 -1.23 6.65 -1.43
C MET A 77 -1.18 6.17 0.02
N VAL A 78 0.02 5.92 0.58
CA VAL A 78 0.13 5.44 1.97
C VAL A 78 -0.27 6.50 2.99
N GLN A 79 -0.10 7.79 2.69
CA GLN A 79 -0.58 8.88 3.52
C GLN A 79 -2.11 8.90 3.53
N GLU A 80 -2.75 8.87 2.37
CA GLU A 80 -4.22 8.83 2.28
C GLU A 80 -4.83 7.62 3.00
N LEU A 81 -4.19 6.45 2.91
CA LEU A 81 -4.62 5.26 3.63
C LEU A 81 -4.36 5.34 5.14
N ALA A 82 -3.31 6.02 5.58
CA ALA A 82 -3.10 6.31 7.00
C ALA A 82 -4.19 7.26 7.54
N ASP A 83 -4.53 8.30 6.79
CA ASP A 83 -5.59 9.26 7.14
C ASP A 83 -6.95 8.56 7.25
N LYS A 84 -7.23 7.61 6.35
CA LYS A 84 -8.43 6.73 6.37
C LYS A 84 -8.38 5.63 7.45
N GLN A 85 -7.39 5.63 8.33
CA GLN A 85 -7.19 4.62 9.39
C GLN A 85 -7.06 3.17 8.85
N VAL A 86 -6.60 3.00 7.60
CA VAL A 86 -6.34 1.70 6.96
C VAL A 86 -4.94 1.20 7.30
N LEU A 87 -3.95 2.09 7.23
CA LEU A 87 -2.55 1.80 7.56
C LEU A 87 -2.15 2.50 8.87
N GLN A 88 -1.10 1.98 9.49
CA GLN A 88 -0.42 2.61 10.61
C GLN A 88 1.07 2.30 10.56
N THR A 89 1.85 3.10 11.28
CA THR A 89 3.24 2.78 11.58
C THR A 89 3.30 1.48 12.39
N ALA A 90 4.27 0.63 12.06
CA ALA A 90 4.45 -0.68 12.71
C ALA A 90 4.66 -0.53 14.21
#